data_AF-A0A1G7N8N4-F1
#
_entry.id   AF-A0A1G7N8N4-F1
#
_cell.length_a   1.000
_cell.length_b   1.000
_cell.length_c   1.000
_cell.angle_alpha   90.00
_cell.angle_beta   90.00
_cell.angle_gamma   90.00
#
_symmetry.space_group_name_H-M   'P 1'
#
loop_
_entity.id
_entity.type
_entity.pdbx_description
1 polymer ?
#
loop_
_entity_poly.entity_id
_entity_poly.type
_entity_poly.pdbx_seq_one_letter_code
_entity_poly.pdbx_strand_id
1 'polypeptide(L)'
;MKKVLLLLLQTLLTASMFAQNYTETESYAVDEYIEKCTDIPVVRQINGGTVFNVTYEPEELWDNSMKGAFEYACKIWEEQLPNSLPINIHVKLANIRGSNNSQNLLSKVSSTTYDYSYNESVLSSRIKYVLLAEYNSGHNVTYVDSINNEDFFSKPDITITYNKNKLNDFSFSLDNTPVAKYDFVTVALRDIARGLGFSFNLTANSNTQTFDNTNRSLTYYENIVRQAIGGNNSSEAYTNATQGTLNLSVNYYNSNSQLKKLPIVNPSQLLV
;
A
#
# COMPACT_ATOMS: atom_id res chain seq x y z
N MET A 1 50.91 4.22 -7.52
CA MET A 1 49.72 4.13 -8.41
C MET A 1 48.74 3.03 -7.99
N LYS A 2 49.13 1.75 -7.82
CA LYS A 2 48.20 0.67 -7.43
C LYS A 2 47.46 0.89 -6.10
N LYS A 3 48.12 1.48 -5.09
CA LYS A 3 47.48 1.78 -3.78
C LYS A 3 46.46 2.92 -3.83
N VAL A 4 46.66 3.90 -4.72
CA VAL A 4 45.73 5.02 -4.94
C VAL A 4 44.50 4.55 -5.73
N LEU A 5 44.70 3.65 -6.70
CA LEU A 5 43.61 2.99 -7.43
C LEU A 5 42.74 2.12 -6.50
N LEU A 6 43.35 1.42 -5.53
CA LEU A 6 42.62 0.61 -4.56
C LEU A 6 41.78 1.47 -3.59
N LEU A 7 42.30 2.64 -3.19
CA LEU A 7 41.60 3.60 -2.33
C LEU A 7 40.42 4.28 -3.06
N LEU A 8 40.59 4.59 -4.35
CA LEU A 8 39.52 5.08 -5.23
C LEU A 8 38.44 4.01 -5.46
N LEU A 9 38.83 2.74 -5.60
CA LEU A 9 37.87 1.63 -5.73
C LEU A 9 37.09 1.37 -4.42
N GLN A 10 37.73 1.56 -3.26
CA GLN A 10 37.05 1.47 -1.96
C GLN A 10 36.07 2.63 -1.71
N THR A 11 36.37 3.83 -2.20
CA THR A 11 35.46 5.00 -2.06
C THR A 11 34.28 4.94 -3.03
N LEU A 12 34.41 4.29 -4.18
CA LEU A 12 33.30 3.98 -5.10
C LEU A 12 32.34 2.91 -4.55
N LEU A 13 32.80 2.03 -3.66
CA LEU A 13 31.98 1.01 -2.99
C LEU A 13 31.21 1.54 -1.76
N THR A 14 31.50 2.76 -1.30
CA THR A 14 30.82 3.39 -0.14
C THR A 14 29.78 4.43 -0.54
N ALA A 15 29.43 4.55 -1.83
CA ALA A 15 28.20 5.23 -2.19
C ALA A 15 27.03 4.41 -1.64
N SER A 16 26.48 4.83 -0.51
CA SER A 16 25.22 4.31 0.04
C SER A 16 24.12 4.59 -0.97
N MET A 17 23.95 3.69 -1.93
CA MET A 17 22.78 3.68 -2.79
C MET A 17 21.59 3.32 -1.91
N PHE A 18 20.67 4.27 -1.72
CA PHE A 18 19.35 3.95 -1.18
C PHE A 18 18.68 3.01 -2.19
N ALA A 19 18.44 1.76 -1.79
CA ALA A 19 17.86 0.76 -2.66
C ALA A 19 16.37 1.04 -2.84
N GLN A 20 15.94 1.21 -4.09
CA GLN A 20 14.53 1.23 -4.42
C GLN A 20 13.98 -0.21 -4.31
N ASN A 21 12.91 -0.37 -3.55
CA ASN A 21 12.22 -1.62 -3.31
C ASN A 21 10.73 -1.50 -3.68
N TYR A 22 10.06 -2.65 -3.65
CA TYR A 22 8.62 -2.75 -3.88
C TYR A 22 7.98 -3.58 -2.77
N THR A 23 6.90 -3.06 -2.19
CA THR A 23 6.06 -3.83 -1.26
C THR A 23 4.79 -4.25 -1.98
N GLU A 24 4.58 -5.57 -2.12
CA GLU A 24 3.45 -6.13 -2.86
C GLU A 24 2.40 -6.73 -1.92
N THR A 25 1.12 -6.55 -2.22
CA THR A 25 -0.01 -7.14 -1.50
C THR A 25 -1.03 -7.72 -2.48
N GLU A 26 -1.67 -8.81 -2.08
CA GLU A 26 -2.70 -9.50 -2.86
C GLU A 26 -4.08 -9.31 -2.22
N SER A 27 -5.11 -9.11 -3.05
CA SER A 27 -6.49 -8.91 -2.63
C SER A 27 -7.37 -10.01 -3.19
N TYR A 28 -7.95 -10.82 -2.31
CA TYR A 28 -8.80 -11.95 -2.67
C TYR A 28 -10.28 -11.59 -2.54
N ALA A 29 -11.09 -12.18 -3.41
CA ALA A 29 -12.53 -12.13 -3.35
C ALA A 29 -13.03 -12.94 -2.14
N VAL A 30 -14.00 -12.40 -1.42
CA VAL A 30 -14.71 -13.09 -0.34
C VAL A 30 -16.18 -13.04 -0.71
N ASP A 31 -16.79 -14.21 -0.91
CA ASP A 31 -18.18 -14.32 -1.37
C ASP A 31 -19.20 -14.06 -0.25
N GLU A 32 -18.75 -13.68 0.96
CA GLU A 32 -19.65 -13.21 2.02
C GLU A 32 -20.29 -11.88 1.62
N TYR A 33 -21.56 -11.96 1.22
CA TYR A 33 -22.38 -10.81 0.90
C TYR A 33 -22.70 -10.03 2.17
N ILE A 34 -22.12 -8.83 2.29
CA ILE A 34 -22.46 -7.86 3.32
C ILE A 34 -23.32 -6.78 2.66
N GLU A 35 -24.63 -6.83 2.83
CA GLU A 35 -25.56 -5.80 2.34
C GLU A 35 -25.41 -4.52 3.17
N LYS A 36 -24.39 -3.73 2.85
CA LYS A 36 -24.18 -2.43 3.46
C LYS A 36 -23.92 -1.39 2.40
N CYS A 37 -25.00 -0.81 1.90
CA CYS A 37 -24.95 0.39 1.07
C CYS A 37 -24.87 1.61 1.99
N THR A 38 -23.72 2.27 2.01
CA THR A 38 -23.55 3.55 2.69
C THR A 38 -23.17 4.61 1.68
N ASP A 39 -23.99 5.64 1.55
CA ASP A 39 -23.66 6.77 0.70
C ASP A 39 -22.60 7.65 1.37
N ILE A 40 -21.77 8.27 0.53
CA ILE A 40 -20.86 9.31 0.96
C ILE A 40 -21.70 10.57 1.23
N PRO A 41 -21.48 11.27 2.36
CA PRO A 41 -22.25 12.48 2.65
C PRO A 41 -22.11 13.52 1.53
N VAL A 42 -23.21 14.21 1.22
CA VAL A 42 -23.25 15.23 0.15
C VAL A 42 -22.30 16.39 0.46
N VAL A 43 -22.23 16.79 1.72
CA VAL A 43 -21.30 17.81 2.21
C VAL A 43 -20.12 17.11 2.86
N ARG A 44 -18.92 17.37 2.33
CA ARG A 44 -17.66 16.79 2.82
C ARG A 44 -16.70 17.88 3.19
N GLN A 45 -15.97 17.66 4.28
CA GLN A 45 -14.79 18.45 4.58
C GLN A 45 -13.66 17.96 3.70
N ILE A 46 -13.04 18.90 2.98
CA ILE A 46 -11.84 18.67 2.18
C ILE A 46 -10.64 18.92 3.09
N ASN A 47 -9.87 17.88 3.38
CA ASN A 47 -8.72 17.94 4.28
C ASN A 47 -7.44 18.41 3.57
N GLY A 48 -7.38 18.30 2.24
CA GLY A 48 -6.24 18.73 1.44
C GLY A 48 -6.52 18.69 -0.06
N GLY A 49 -5.44 18.67 -0.84
CA GLY A 49 -5.44 18.81 -2.29
C GLY A 49 -4.30 18.01 -2.94
N THR A 50 -3.95 16.86 -2.35
CA THR A 50 -3.13 15.88 -3.07
C THR A 50 -3.84 15.47 -4.35
N VAL A 51 -3.08 15.30 -5.43
CA VAL A 51 -3.60 14.85 -6.72
C VAL A 51 -2.98 13.50 -7.07
N PHE A 52 -3.81 12.56 -7.48
CA PHE A 52 -3.37 11.33 -8.11
C PHE A 52 -3.24 11.52 -9.62
N ASN A 53 -2.05 11.27 -10.15
CA ASN A 53 -1.78 11.23 -11.57
C ASN A 53 -1.86 9.78 -12.04
N VAL A 54 -2.95 9.41 -12.73
CA VAL A 54 -3.25 8.03 -13.08
C VAL A 54 -2.82 7.71 -14.51
N THR A 55 -2.14 6.59 -14.71
CA THR A 55 -1.82 6.01 -16.03
C THR A 55 -2.39 4.61 -16.13
N TYR A 56 -2.86 4.23 -17.32
CA TYR A 56 -3.54 2.95 -17.56
C TYR A 56 -2.75 2.08 -18.54
N GLU A 57 -2.61 0.78 -18.24
CA GLU A 57 -1.93 -0.19 -19.10
C GLU A 57 -2.70 -1.52 -19.20
N PRO A 58 -2.86 -2.11 -20.40
CA PRO A 58 -2.80 -1.43 -21.68
C PRO A 58 -4.05 -0.53 -21.82
N GLU A 59 -3.86 0.71 -22.29
CA GLU A 59 -4.89 1.76 -22.24
C GLU A 59 -6.18 1.37 -22.99
N GLU A 60 -6.07 0.62 -24.08
CA GLU A 60 -7.18 0.20 -24.93
C GLU A 60 -8.15 -0.78 -24.25
N LEU A 61 -7.75 -1.42 -23.14
CA LEU A 61 -8.62 -2.31 -22.39
C LEU A 61 -9.46 -1.59 -21.32
N TRP A 62 -9.20 -0.31 -21.09
CA TRP A 62 -9.90 0.49 -20.08
C TRP A 62 -11.00 1.34 -20.72
N ASP A 63 -12.25 0.93 -20.52
CA ASP A 63 -13.39 1.73 -20.94
C ASP A 63 -13.65 2.92 -20.00
N ASN A 64 -14.54 3.84 -20.42
CA ASN A 64 -14.85 5.05 -19.66
C ASN A 64 -15.49 4.76 -18.30
N SER A 65 -16.23 3.66 -18.16
CA SER A 65 -16.86 3.29 -16.88
C SER A 65 -15.80 2.82 -15.89
N MET A 66 -14.84 2.02 -16.36
CA MET A 66 -13.71 1.54 -15.56
C MET A 66 -12.81 2.70 -15.12
N LYS A 67 -12.42 3.58 -16.06
CA LYS A 67 -11.62 4.79 -15.75
C LYS A 67 -12.38 5.70 -14.79
N GLY A 68 -13.66 5.96 -15.06
CA GLY A 68 -14.51 6.79 -14.21
C GLY A 68 -14.66 6.25 -12.78
N ALA A 69 -14.85 4.95 -12.61
CA ALA A 69 -14.93 4.32 -11.29
C ALA A 69 -13.60 4.36 -10.53
N PHE A 70 -12.47 4.15 -11.21
CA PHE A 70 -11.15 4.27 -10.60
C PHE A 70 -10.85 5.71 -10.16
N GLU A 71 -11.07 6.67 -11.05
CA GLU A 71 -10.83 8.10 -10.80
C GLU A 71 -11.77 8.65 -9.73
N TYR A 72 -13.00 8.14 -9.64
CA TYR A 72 -13.90 8.46 -8.54
C TYR A 72 -13.33 8.02 -7.18
N ALA A 73 -12.76 6.80 -7.10
CA ALA A 73 -12.05 6.35 -5.91
C ALA A 73 -10.81 7.21 -5.59
N CYS A 74 -10.08 7.66 -6.62
CA CYS A 74 -9.00 8.63 -6.43
C CYS A 74 -9.52 9.93 -5.80
N LYS A 75 -10.59 10.53 -6.32
CA LYS A 75 -11.16 11.78 -5.78
C LYS A 75 -11.56 11.67 -4.31
N ILE A 76 -12.14 10.55 -3.90
CA ILE A 76 -12.46 10.30 -2.49
C ILE A 76 -11.19 10.35 -1.62
N TRP A 77 -10.10 9.72 -2.06
CA TRP A 77 -8.83 9.78 -1.33
C TRP A 77 -8.18 11.17 -1.36
N GLU A 78 -8.19 11.86 -2.51
CA GLU A 78 -7.66 13.23 -2.64
C GLU A 78 -8.31 14.20 -1.64
N GLU A 79 -9.64 14.09 -1.45
CA GLU A 79 -10.39 14.91 -0.49
C GLU A 79 -9.99 14.64 0.96
N GLN A 80 -9.49 13.45 1.29
CA GLN A 80 -9.17 13.03 2.66
C GLN A 80 -7.68 13.14 3.01
N LEU A 81 -6.80 13.20 2.01
CA LEU A 81 -5.35 13.27 2.22
C LEU A 81 -4.88 14.71 2.49
N PRO A 82 -3.81 14.89 3.30
CA PRO A 82 -3.16 16.19 3.42
C PRO A 82 -2.53 16.61 2.10
N ASN A 83 -2.14 17.88 1.95
CA ASN A 83 -1.44 18.35 0.76
C ASN A 83 -0.07 17.65 0.58
N SER A 84 0.16 17.07 -0.60
CA SER A 84 1.42 16.43 -1.01
C SER A 84 1.74 16.78 -2.46
N LEU A 85 2.99 16.58 -2.89
CA LEU A 85 3.31 16.51 -4.32
C LEU A 85 2.49 15.39 -5.00
N PRO A 86 2.22 15.50 -6.31
CA PRO A 86 1.39 14.53 -7.03
C PRO A 86 1.86 13.08 -6.87
N ILE A 87 0.92 12.19 -6.57
CA ILE A 87 1.18 10.75 -6.42
C ILE A 87 0.82 10.07 -7.73
N ASN A 88 1.79 9.40 -8.35
CA ASN A 88 1.60 8.70 -9.62
C ASN A 88 1.07 7.29 -9.34
N ILE A 89 -0.08 6.95 -9.90
CA ILE A 89 -0.64 5.59 -9.87
C ILE A 89 -0.59 5.00 -11.27
N HIS A 90 -0.01 3.81 -11.38
CA HIS A 90 0.01 3.03 -12.60
C HIS A 90 -0.94 1.84 -12.48
N VAL A 91 -2.02 1.85 -13.25
CA VAL A 91 -3.11 0.89 -13.15
C VAL A 91 -3.07 -0.06 -14.34
N LYS A 92 -3.06 -1.37 -14.05
CA LYS A 92 -2.84 -2.42 -15.04
C LYS A 92 -4.00 -3.40 -15.09
N LEU A 93 -4.27 -3.93 -16.29
CA LEU A 93 -5.08 -5.12 -16.49
C LEU A 93 -4.20 -6.26 -16.98
N ALA A 94 -4.06 -7.30 -16.17
CA ALA A 94 -3.29 -8.48 -16.54
C ALA A 94 -3.92 -9.77 -16.00
N ASN A 95 -3.53 -10.88 -16.61
CA ASN A 95 -3.84 -12.20 -16.08
C ASN A 95 -2.91 -12.48 -14.89
N ILE A 96 -3.43 -12.32 -13.67
CA ILE A 96 -2.69 -12.54 -12.43
C ILE A 96 -3.24 -13.78 -11.70
N ARG A 97 -2.36 -14.45 -10.95
CA ARG A 97 -2.68 -15.58 -10.08
C ARG A 97 -2.14 -15.29 -8.68
N GLY A 98 -2.88 -15.70 -7.66
CA GLY A 98 -2.45 -15.54 -6.27
C GLY A 98 -1.31 -16.48 -5.91
N SER A 99 -0.57 -16.14 -4.86
CA SER A 99 0.56 -16.93 -4.35
C SER A 99 0.16 -18.38 -3.96
N ASN A 100 -1.11 -18.62 -3.65
CA ASN A 100 -1.66 -19.95 -3.34
C ASN A 100 -2.30 -20.67 -4.55
N ASN A 101 -2.03 -20.23 -5.78
CA ASN A 101 -2.75 -20.64 -7.01
C ASN A 101 -4.27 -20.40 -6.96
N SER A 102 -4.75 -19.59 -6.01
CA SER A 102 -6.17 -19.27 -5.90
C SER A 102 -6.63 -18.45 -7.12
N GLN A 103 -7.76 -18.87 -7.69
CA GLN A 103 -8.38 -18.20 -8.83
C GLN A 103 -9.18 -16.96 -8.42
N ASN A 104 -9.33 -16.70 -7.12
CA ASN A 104 -10.14 -15.61 -6.57
C ASN A 104 -9.35 -14.33 -6.31
N LEU A 105 -8.16 -14.18 -6.90
CA LEU A 105 -7.41 -12.93 -6.82
C LEU A 105 -8.09 -11.83 -7.63
N LEU A 106 -8.49 -10.74 -6.97
CA LEU A 106 -9.09 -9.56 -7.60
C LEU A 106 -8.03 -8.59 -8.11
N SER A 107 -7.00 -8.35 -7.29
CA SER A 107 -5.95 -7.38 -7.61
C SER A 107 -4.65 -7.66 -6.86
N LYS A 108 -3.57 -7.06 -7.36
CA LYS A 108 -2.23 -7.04 -6.80
C LYS A 108 -1.75 -5.60 -6.75
N VAL A 109 -1.34 -5.14 -5.58
CA VAL A 109 -0.89 -3.75 -5.35
C VAL A 109 0.57 -3.78 -4.98
N SER A 110 1.38 -3.01 -5.69
CA SER A 110 2.79 -2.79 -5.41
C SER A 110 3.02 -1.32 -5.09
N SER A 111 3.71 -1.03 -3.99
CA SER A 111 4.08 0.33 -3.57
C SER A 111 5.58 0.49 -3.69
N THR A 112 6.03 1.60 -4.28
CA THR A 112 7.46 1.92 -4.35
C THR A 112 7.95 2.43 -3.00
N THR A 113 9.00 1.81 -2.50
CA THR A 113 9.62 2.17 -1.22
C THR A 113 11.12 2.37 -1.38
N TYR A 114 11.71 3.10 -0.44
CA TYR A 114 13.14 3.35 -0.35
C TYR A 114 13.58 3.03 1.07
N ASP A 115 14.62 2.20 1.19
CA ASP A 115 15.15 1.80 2.48
C ASP A 115 16.15 2.85 2.97
N TYR A 116 15.88 3.42 4.15
CA TYR A 116 16.78 4.37 4.82
C TYR A 116 17.47 3.73 6.03
N SER A 117 18.50 4.41 6.55
CA SER A 117 19.42 3.91 7.58
C SER A 117 18.83 3.73 8.99
N TYR A 118 17.63 3.12 9.13
CA TYR A 118 17.01 2.77 10.42
C TYR A 118 16.07 1.55 10.33
N ASN A 119 16.26 0.67 9.34
CA ASN A 119 15.37 -0.48 9.04
C ASN A 119 13.91 -0.06 8.74
N GLU A 120 13.71 1.19 8.30
CA GLU A 120 12.43 1.67 7.81
C GLU A 120 12.43 1.66 6.28
N SER A 121 11.40 1.06 5.70
CA SER A 121 11.11 1.19 4.27
C SER A 121 10.09 2.31 4.08
N VAL A 122 10.53 3.41 3.48
CA VAL A 122 9.71 4.63 3.36
C VAL A 122 9.04 4.64 1.98
N LEU A 123 7.72 4.81 1.96
CA LEU A 123 6.93 4.94 0.73
C LEU A 123 7.31 6.21 -0.04
N SER A 124 7.40 6.12 -1.36
CA SER A 124 7.66 7.29 -2.22
C SER A 124 6.59 8.37 -2.08
N SER A 125 5.33 7.98 -1.86
CA SER A 125 4.22 8.89 -1.54
C SER A 125 4.44 9.67 -0.23
N ARG A 126 5.01 9.03 0.80
CA ARG A 126 5.38 9.70 2.06
C ARG A 126 6.56 10.64 1.86
N ILE A 127 7.55 10.24 1.07
CA ILE A 127 8.68 11.13 0.72
C ILE A 127 8.14 12.40 0.05
N LYS A 128 7.27 12.27 -0.96
CA LYS A 128 6.61 13.38 -1.64
C LYS A 128 5.85 14.33 -0.70
N TYR A 129 5.15 13.79 0.29
CA TYR A 129 4.50 14.60 1.33
C TYR A 129 5.52 15.38 2.16
N VAL A 130 6.55 14.69 2.68
CA VAL A 130 7.57 15.31 3.54
C VAL A 130 8.33 16.39 2.79
N LEU A 131 8.70 16.18 1.53
CA LEU A 131 9.36 17.21 0.72
C LEU A 131 8.54 18.50 0.61
N LEU A 132 7.23 18.39 0.35
CA LEU A 132 6.37 19.56 0.27
C LEU A 132 6.24 20.25 1.64
N ALA A 133 6.10 19.48 2.71
CA ALA A 133 6.00 20.02 4.06
C ALA A 133 7.30 20.73 4.51
N GLU A 134 8.45 20.14 4.21
CA GLU A 134 9.77 20.72 4.47
C GLU A 134 9.96 22.01 3.67
N TYR A 135 9.69 21.97 2.36
CA TYR A 135 9.74 23.15 1.49
C TYR A 135 8.88 24.31 2.03
N ASN A 136 7.63 24.02 2.41
CA ASN A 136 6.71 25.03 2.94
C ASN A 136 7.14 25.58 4.32
N SER A 137 7.91 24.82 5.09
CA SER A 137 8.41 25.24 6.41
C SER A 137 9.82 25.86 6.36
N GLY A 138 10.44 25.93 5.18
CA GLY A 138 11.81 26.42 5.01
C GLY A 138 12.88 25.45 5.51
N HIS A 139 12.54 24.19 5.75
CA HIS A 139 13.47 23.12 6.08
C HIS A 139 13.75 22.26 4.85
N ASN A 140 14.87 21.55 4.86
CA ASN A 140 15.22 20.64 3.78
C ASN A 140 16.22 19.59 4.31
N VAL A 141 15.74 18.59 5.04
CA VAL A 141 16.60 17.80 5.93
C VAL A 141 16.41 16.30 5.75
N THR A 142 15.18 15.84 5.46
CA THR A 142 14.90 14.40 5.58
C THR A 142 15.27 13.62 4.33
N TYR A 143 14.69 13.97 3.17
CA TYR A 143 14.79 13.15 1.96
C TYR A 143 15.39 13.86 0.76
N VAL A 144 15.54 15.18 0.79
CA VAL A 144 15.95 15.93 -0.40
C VAL A 144 17.28 15.46 -1.00
N ASP A 145 18.27 15.20 -0.15
CA ASP A 145 19.61 14.79 -0.57
C ASP A 145 19.64 13.32 -1.02
N SER A 146 18.57 12.56 -0.75
CA SER A 146 18.44 11.17 -1.21
C SER A 146 17.84 11.07 -2.63
N ILE A 147 17.25 12.16 -3.14
CA ILE A 147 16.63 12.20 -4.47
C ILE A 147 17.70 12.65 -5.47
N ASN A 148 18.40 11.65 -6.00
CA ASN A 148 19.52 11.88 -6.91
C ASN A 148 19.11 11.96 -8.39
N ASN A 149 17.83 11.77 -8.70
CA ASN A 149 17.32 11.76 -10.06
C ASN A 149 15.90 12.37 -10.11
N GLU A 150 15.68 13.27 -11.07
CA GLU A 150 14.38 13.89 -11.35
C GLU A 150 13.29 12.88 -11.71
N ASP A 151 13.68 11.70 -12.23
CA ASP A 151 12.77 10.61 -12.57
C ASP A 151 11.99 10.06 -11.36
N PHE A 152 12.43 10.35 -10.13
CA PHE A 152 11.68 10.06 -8.91
C PHE A 152 10.25 10.62 -8.97
N PHE A 153 10.08 11.82 -9.53
CA PHE A 153 8.78 12.48 -9.57
C PHE A 153 7.87 11.96 -10.69
N SER A 154 8.41 11.28 -11.71
CA SER A 154 7.66 10.73 -12.83
C SER A 154 7.39 9.22 -12.71
N LYS A 155 8.18 8.51 -11.90
CA LYS A 155 7.96 7.07 -11.63
C LYS A 155 6.63 6.83 -10.90
N PRO A 156 5.98 5.67 -11.13
CA PRO A 156 4.84 5.24 -10.35
C PRO A 156 5.20 5.13 -8.86
N ASP A 157 4.41 5.75 -7.99
CA ASP A 157 4.47 5.53 -6.54
C ASP A 157 3.73 4.26 -6.16
N ILE A 158 2.63 3.99 -6.86
CA ILE A 158 1.74 2.85 -6.65
C ILE A 158 1.48 2.20 -8.01
N THR A 159 1.59 0.88 -8.07
CA THR A 159 1.14 0.07 -9.19
C THR A 159 0.01 -0.85 -8.75
N ILE A 160 -1.14 -0.79 -9.39
CA ILE A 160 -2.29 -1.64 -9.09
C ILE A 160 -2.60 -2.47 -10.33
N THR A 161 -2.52 -3.80 -10.21
CA THR A 161 -2.88 -4.73 -11.28
C THR A 161 -4.19 -5.42 -10.92
N TYR A 162 -5.25 -5.15 -11.69
CA TYR A 162 -6.52 -5.85 -11.57
C TYR A 162 -6.52 -7.11 -12.45
N ASN A 163 -7.18 -8.16 -11.95
CA ASN A 163 -7.26 -9.43 -12.65
C ASN A 163 -8.21 -9.33 -13.84
N LYS A 164 -7.65 -9.39 -15.05
CA LYS A 164 -8.39 -9.31 -16.30
C LYS A 164 -9.48 -10.39 -16.41
N ASN A 165 -9.26 -11.58 -15.83
CA ASN A 165 -10.24 -12.68 -15.86
C ASN A 165 -11.45 -12.44 -14.94
N LYS A 166 -11.40 -11.42 -14.08
CA LYS A 166 -12.45 -11.10 -13.10
C LYS A 166 -13.25 -9.84 -13.47
N LEU A 167 -13.03 -9.27 -14.66
CA LEU A 167 -13.71 -8.05 -15.08
C LEU A 167 -15.24 -8.16 -15.08
N ASN A 168 -15.78 -9.32 -15.42
CA ASN A 168 -17.23 -9.56 -15.40
C ASN A 168 -17.82 -9.60 -13.99
N ASP A 169 -16.98 -9.85 -12.98
CA ASP A 169 -17.37 -9.94 -11.57
C ASP A 169 -17.42 -8.56 -10.90
N PHE A 170 -16.94 -7.50 -11.57
CA PHE A 170 -16.99 -6.13 -11.07
C PHE A 170 -18.22 -5.34 -11.58
N SER A 171 -18.74 -4.49 -10.70
CA SER A 171 -19.63 -3.39 -11.03
C SER A 171 -18.81 -2.10 -11.09
N PHE A 172 -18.93 -1.36 -12.19
CA PHE A 172 -18.28 -0.05 -12.39
C PHE A 172 -19.26 1.12 -12.22
N SER A 173 -20.43 0.84 -11.65
CA SER A 173 -21.43 1.87 -11.33
C SER A 173 -20.89 2.84 -10.28
N LEU A 174 -21.16 4.13 -10.45
CA LEU A 174 -20.95 5.13 -9.39
C LEU A 174 -22.16 5.24 -8.47
N ASP A 175 -23.31 4.71 -8.90
CA ASP A 175 -24.54 4.67 -8.12
C ASP A 175 -24.54 3.47 -7.20
N ASN A 176 -25.11 3.66 -6.00
CA ASN A 176 -25.20 2.67 -4.93
C ASN A 176 -26.31 1.64 -5.20
N THR A 177 -26.22 0.95 -6.35
CA THR A 177 -27.19 -0.05 -6.80
C THR A 177 -26.70 -1.44 -6.42
N PRO A 178 -27.40 -2.16 -5.50
CA PRO A 178 -27.03 -3.52 -5.15
C PRO A 178 -27.12 -4.44 -6.37
N VAL A 179 -25.99 -5.00 -6.76
CA VAL A 179 -25.88 -6.02 -7.80
C VAL A 179 -25.06 -7.18 -7.26
N ALA A 180 -25.24 -8.38 -7.81
CA ALA A 180 -24.45 -9.56 -7.46
C ALA A 180 -23.04 -9.50 -8.10
N LYS A 181 -22.32 -8.42 -7.84
CA LYS A 181 -20.97 -8.12 -8.32
C LYS A 181 -20.19 -7.35 -7.27
N TYR A 182 -18.87 -7.42 -7.34
CA TYR A 182 -17.98 -6.62 -6.51
C TYR A 182 -18.04 -5.16 -6.94
N ASP A 183 -18.32 -4.25 -6.01
CA ASP A 183 -18.23 -2.81 -6.28
C ASP A 183 -16.77 -2.41 -6.55
N PHE A 184 -16.47 -2.00 -7.79
CA PHE A 184 -15.12 -1.66 -8.20
C PHE A 184 -14.59 -0.42 -7.48
N VAL A 185 -15.46 0.54 -7.13
CA VAL A 185 -15.06 1.73 -6.38
C VAL A 185 -14.51 1.32 -5.01
N THR A 186 -15.20 0.45 -4.28
CA THR A 186 -14.74 -0.09 -2.99
C THR A 186 -13.43 -0.87 -3.12
N VAL A 187 -13.31 -1.70 -4.17
CA VAL A 187 -12.07 -2.44 -4.47
C VAL A 187 -10.91 -1.46 -4.73
N ALA A 188 -11.13 -0.42 -5.53
CA ALA A 188 -10.14 0.62 -5.83
C ALA A 188 -9.77 1.45 -4.59
N LEU A 189 -10.74 1.84 -3.76
CA LEU A 189 -10.49 2.53 -2.50
C LEU A 189 -9.56 1.72 -1.58
N ARG A 190 -9.82 0.41 -1.42
CA ARG A 190 -8.98 -0.50 -0.65
C ARG A 190 -7.58 -0.61 -1.26
N ASP A 191 -7.48 -0.74 -2.58
CA ASP A 191 -6.20 -0.97 -3.24
C ASP A 191 -5.33 0.29 -3.24
N ILE A 192 -5.92 1.49 -3.36
CA ILE A 192 -5.23 2.76 -3.13
C ILE A 192 -4.76 2.86 -1.68
N ALA A 193 -5.60 2.47 -0.70
CA ALA A 193 -5.19 2.43 0.71
C ALA A 193 -3.93 1.56 0.93
N ARG A 194 -3.92 0.37 0.34
CA ARG A 194 -2.77 -0.54 0.38
C ARG A 194 -1.53 0.10 -0.27
N GLY A 195 -1.71 0.78 -1.40
CA GLY A 195 -0.66 1.55 -2.08
C GLY A 195 -0.08 2.70 -1.24
N LEU A 196 -0.92 3.31 -0.39
CA LEU A 196 -0.52 4.32 0.59
C LEU A 196 0.10 3.73 1.87
N GLY A 197 0.29 2.41 1.92
CA GLY A 197 0.94 1.71 3.02
C GLY A 197 -0.01 1.13 4.07
N PHE A 198 -1.33 1.24 3.92
CA PHE A 198 -2.30 0.56 4.80
C PHE A 198 -2.38 -0.94 4.48
N SER A 199 -1.25 -1.62 4.68
CA SER A 199 -1.08 -3.04 4.39
C SER A 199 -0.04 -3.65 5.31
N PHE A 200 -0.15 -4.96 5.51
CA PHE A 200 0.82 -5.72 6.29
C PHE A 200 0.87 -7.15 5.77
N ASN A 201 2.08 -7.62 5.45
CA ASN A 201 2.29 -9.00 5.00
C ASN A 201 3.35 -9.68 5.87
N LEU A 202 3.00 -10.86 6.37
CA LEU A 202 3.94 -11.79 6.99
C LEU A 202 3.72 -13.19 6.44
N THR A 203 4.83 -13.91 6.25
CA THR A 203 4.80 -15.32 5.86
C THR A 203 4.72 -16.15 7.12
N ALA A 204 3.60 -16.86 7.30
CA ALA A 204 3.38 -17.78 8.40
C ALA A 204 3.90 -19.19 8.06
N ASN A 205 4.59 -19.81 9.01
CA ASN A 205 4.91 -21.23 8.99
C ASN A 205 3.97 -21.95 9.97
N SER A 206 2.94 -22.58 9.43
CA SER A 206 1.92 -23.28 10.23
C SER A 206 2.45 -24.53 10.93
N ASN A 207 3.55 -25.13 10.47
CA ASN A 207 4.12 -26.31 11.09
C ASN A 207 4.85 -25.96 12.39
N THR A 208 5.58 -24.84 12.39
CA THR A 208 6.34 -24.35 13.54
C THR A 208 5.57 -23.33 14.38
N GLN A 209 4.41 -22.87 13.89
CA GLN A 209 3.61 -21.80 14.51
C GLN A 209 4.44 -20.53 14.74
N THR A 210 5.18 -20.14 13.71
CA THR A 210 6.06 -18.96 13.70
C THR A 210 5.87 -18.17 12.41
N PHE A 211 6.28 -16.91 12.41
CA PHE A 211 6.48 -16.13 11.19
C PHE A 211 7.92 -16.23 10.67
N ASP A 212 8.04 -16.35 9.36
CA ASP A 212 9.33 -16.31 8.66
C ASP A 212 9.78 -14.85 8.45
N ASN A 213 11.10 -14.69 8.22
CA ASN A 213 11.73 -13.44 7.76
C ASN A 213 11.31 -12.17 8.55
N THR A 214 11.43 -12.21 9.88
CA THR A 214 11.07 -11.06 10.74
C THR A 214 12.04 -9.88 10.67
N ASN A 215 13.18 -10.04 9.99
CA ASN A 215 14.28 -9.06 10.00
C ASN A 215 14.30 -8.13 8.78
N ARG A 216 13.20 -8.03 8.03
CA ARG A 216 13.09 -7.08 6.90
C ARG A 216 12.76 -5.67 7.37
N SER A 217 13.15 -4.67 6.58
CA SER A 217 12.65 -3.31 6.73
C SER A 217 11.13 -3.29 6.62
N LEU A 218 10.48 -2.52 7.51
CA LEU A 218 9.03 -2.40 7.57
C LEU A 218 8.63 -0.98 7.19
N THR A 219 7.47 -0.83 6.55
CA THR A 219 6.85 0.50 6.44
C THR A 219 6.28 0.94 7.79
N TYR A 220 5.92 2.22 7.89
CA TYR A 220 5.39 2.80 9.14
C TYR A 220 4.21 2.01 9.72
N TYR A 221 3.19 1.71 8.91
CA TYR A 221 2.02 0.95 9.36
C TYR A 221 2.35 -0.52 9.65
N GLU A 222 3.25 -1.13 8.88
CA GLU A 222 3.71 -2.48 9.17
C GLU A 222 4.42 -2.58 10.52
N ASN A 223 5.18 -1.55 10.90
CA ASN A 223 5.81 -1.48 12.21
C ASN A 223 4.76 -1.39 13.33
N ILE A 224 3.69 -0.59 13.15
CA ILE A 224 2.59 -0.52 14.13
C ILE A 224 1.97 -1.90 14.36
N VAL A 225 1.65 -2.61 13.27
CA VAL A 225 1.07 -3.96 13.37
C VAL A 225 2.06 -4.94 13.98
N ARG A 226 3.33 -4.89 13.56
CA ARG A 226 4.42 -5.72 14.10
C ARG A 226 4.56 -5.56 15.61
N GLN A 227 4.55 -4.33 16.13
CA GLN A 227 4.64 -4.09 17.57
C GLN A 227 3.40 -4.67 18.29
N ALA A 228 2.20 -4.46 17.74
CA ALA A 228 0.97 -4.92 18.36
C ALA A 228 0.88 -6.46 18.47
N ILE A 229 1.44 -7.21 17.53
CA ILE A 229 1.41 -8.68 17.59
C ILE A 229 2.49 -9.29 18.50
N GLY A 230 3.42 -8.53 19.08
CA GLY A 230 4.51 -9.08 19.91
C GLY A 230 5.91 -8.91 19.30
N GLY A 231 6.04 -8.02 18.33
CA GLY A 231 7.33 -7.58 17.79
C GLY A 231 8.10 -8.72 17.10
N ASN A 232 9.36 -8.88 17.50
CA ASN A 232 10.30 -9.82 16.88
C ASN A 232 10.19 -11.25 17.45
N ASN A 233 9.38 -11.48 18.48
CA ASN A 233 9.13 -12.83 18.98
C ASN A 233 8.19 -13.56 18.02
N SER A 234 8.77 -14.39 17.16
CA SER A 234 8.05 -14.99 16.03
C SER A 234 6.87 -15.90 16.45
N SER A 235 7.00 -16.64 17.54
CA SER A 235 5.93 -17.53 18.03
C SER A 235 4.80 -16.77 18.73
N GLU A 236 5.15 -15.75 19.52
CA GLU A 236 4.18 -14.85 20.15
C GLU A 236 3.43 -14.05 19.09
N ALA A 237 4.14 -13.52 18.10
CA ALA A 237 3.58 -12.84 16.94
C ALA A 237 2.56 -13.72 16.21
N TYR A 238 2.90 -14.98 15.93
CA TYR A 238 1.98 -15.93 15.30
C TYR A 238 0.73 -16.15 16.15
N THR A 239 0.91 -16.36 17.45
CA THR A 239 -0.20 -16.59 18.39
C THR A 239 -1.13 -15.40 18.44
N ASN A 240 -0.61 -14.18 18.58
CA ASN A 240 -1.42 -12.97 18.65
C ASN A 240 -2.10 -12.62 17.33
N ALA A 241 -1.44 -12.88 16.19
CA ALA A 241 -2.03 -12.68 14.88
C ALA A 241 -3.20 -13.64 14.61
N THR A 242 -3.22 -14.82 15.21
CA THR A 242 -4.26 -15.85 14.98
C THR A 242 -5.43 -15.82 15.98
N GLN A 243 -5.43 -14.88 16.94
CA GLN A 243 -6.50 -14.70 17.93
C GLN A 243 -7.80 -14.10 17.36
N GLY A 244 -7.85 -13.79 16.06
CA GLY A 244 -9.03 -13.25 15.36
C GLY A 244 -9.30 -11.77 15.60
N THR A 245 -8.78 -11.17 16.68
CA THR A 245 -8.84 -9.74 16.92
C THR A 245 -7.54 -9.22 17.49
N LEU A 246 -7.09 -8.05 17.00
CA LEU A 246 -5.89 -7.37 17.48
C LEU A 246 -6.21 -5.92 17.84
N ASN A 247 -5.71 -5.48 19.00
CA ASN A 247 -5.78 -4.09 19.41
C ASN A 247 -4.58 -3.32 18.85
N LEU A 248 -4.83 -2.27 18.09
CA LEU A 248 -3.79 -1.39 17.56
C LEU A 248 -3.80 -0.06 18.31
N SER A 249 -2.62 0.41 18.69
CA SER A 249 -2.41 1.77 19.21
C SER A 249 -1.67 2.60 18.16
N VAL A 250 -2.33 3.63 17.64
CA VAL A 250 -1.73 4.59 16.71
C VAL A 250 -1.52 5.89 17.48
N ASN A 251 -0.28 6.12 17.92
CA ASN A 251 0.08 7.36 18.59
C ASN A 251 0.33 8.44 17.54
N TYR A 252 -0.67 9.24 17.21
CA TYR A 252 -0.43 10.41 16.36
C TYR A 252 -1.16 11.69 16.78
N TYR A 253 -2.18 11.61 17.63
CA TYR A 253 -2.76 12.75 18.33
C TYR A 253 -3.22 12.29 19.72
N ASN A 254 -3.26 13.19 20.72
CA ASN A 254 -3.77 12.95 22.09
C ASN A 254 -5.29 12.63 22.13
N SER A 255 -5.77 11.84 21.20
CA SER A 255 -7.11 11.29 21.11
C SER A 255 -6.95 9.78 21.12
N ASN A 256 -7.41 9.14 22.19
CA ASN A 256 -7.56 7.69 22.32
C ASN A 256 -8.53 7.17 21.25
N SER A 257 -8.12 7.14 19.98
CA SER A 257 -8.83 6.43 18.94
C SER A 257 -8.47 4.95 19.08
N GLN A 258 -9.23 4.24 19.89
CA GLN A 258 -9.26 2.79 19.83
C GLN A 258 -9.78 2.39 18.45
N LEU A 259 -8.90 1.87 17.59
CA LEU A 259 -9.33 1.28 16.35
C LEU A 259 -10.18 0.04 16.67
N LYS A 260 -11.37 -0.03 16.08
CA LYS A 260 -12.24 -1.20 16.13
C LYS A 260 -11.47 -2.42 15.61
N LYS A 261 -11.67 -3.55 16.29
CA LYS A 261 -11.20 -4.91 15.97
C LYS A 261 -10.91 -5.08 14.48
N LEU A 262 -9.63 -5.31 14.14
CA LEU A 262 -9.30 -5.82 12.81
C LEU A 262 -9.52 -7.33 12.80
N PRO A 263 -10.39 -7.87 11.93
CA PRO A 263 -10.44 -9.30 11.69
C PRO A 263 -9.13 -9.70 11.04
N ILE A 264 -8.32 -10.51 11.74
CA ILE A 264 -7.17 -11.15 11.11
C ILE A 264 -7.68 -12.43 10.48
N VAL A 265 -7.63 -12.51 9.15
CA VAL A 265 -7.97 -13.73 8.42
C VAL A 265 -6.98 -14.79 8.85
N ASN A 266 -7.51 -15.91 9.35
CA ASN A 266 -6.71 -17.02 9.83
C ASN A 266 -5.82 -17.52 8.68
N PRO A 267 -4.50 -17.73 8.87
CA PRO A 267 -3.64 -18.34 7.85
C PRO A 267 -4.16 -19.71 7.39
N SER A 268 -4.91 -20.40 8.25
CA SER A 268 -5.60 -21.66 7.96
C SER A 268 -6.84 -21.52 7.08
N GLN A 269 -7.37 -20.30 6.88
CA GLN A 269 -8.48 -20.02 5.95
C GLN A 269 -8.01 -19.67 4.53
N LEU A 270 -6.69 -19.65 4.28
CA LEU A 270 -6.10 -19.56 2.95
C LEU A 270 -5.90 -20.94 2.28
N LEU A 271 -6.44 -21.99 2.89
CA LEU A 271 -6.44 -23.37 2.41
C LEU A 271 -7.87 -23.89 2.23
N VAL A 272 -8.63 -23.31 1.28
CA VAL A 272 -9.59 -24.02 0.41
C VAL A 272 -9.63 -23.30 -0.93
#